data_AF-A0A9D2L3X2-F1
#
_entry.id   AF-A0A9D2L3X2-F1
#
_cell.length_a   1.000
_cell.length_b   1.000
_cell.length_c   1.000
_cell.angle_alpha   90.00
_cell.angle_beta   90.00
_cell.angle_gamma   90.00
#
_symmetry.space_group_name_H-M   'P 1'
#
loop_
_entity.id
_entity.type
_entity.pdbx_description
1 polymer ?
#
loop_
_entity_poly.entity_id
_entity_poly.type
_entity_poly.pdbx_seq_one_letter_code
_entity_poly.pdbx_strand_id
1 'polypeptide(L)'
;MIAVRKKDEAVFLILFVLPDVYNKRLWRVFCRMQNTTILFNLLIFLPMKRIYVFLLLGLFTNILTSCSNDPLYPQDFSNNSDELSGEIVEGRNLTLQQAMNNLNFIARNIDGNGNRRVESVDLLQVSDFSKNGITTMSSSDTEGEMNQLAYVVNFADNNGYAILGANAGVPPVLVLGDDGSFSTQDYLSFLESEPIKANKQTLQTVQSGQMDPKKLQYMMVTSAILSSSQSAILPGGNVTIKLGRDTSVLLKCNPLVRTKWDQAEPYNYYSPTSGSGVKYLAGCLPIAAAQILAAMTYHQNLRPTVTISNNYAVDWEAIADEMYAGTVRYQSTTTNALKVASLIRAIGDYVDADYSSSSTSVYVPNLESLFAYLGFDNATLDWFDKNDAFDMIVRQQLPLFVGAQERSTNAGHAFILDGWLRLEYTFDRMPIGGASERTRESFDLVHCNFGFDGMGDGYYTPGAFNLSRDNNNDEKEDNDFPWYGEDTDYSVDIYQITFNYSN
;
A
#
# COMPACT_ATOMS: atom_id res chain seq x y z
N MET A 1 44.76 -19.18 10.52
CA MET A 1 45.71 -19.60 9.47
C MET A 1 46.29 -20.95 9.87
N ILE A 2 45.77 -22.05 9.33
CA ILE A 2 46.44 -23.33 8.99
C ILE A 2 45.51 -23.95 7.93
N ALA A 3 46.08 -24.35 6.80
CA ALA A 3 45.39 -24.58 5.54
C ALA A 3 44.79 -25.99 5.41
N VAL A 4 43.66 -26.02 4.70
CA VAL A 4 42.85 -27.16 4.27
C VAL A 4 43.50 -27.86 3.06
N ARG A 5 43.36 -29.19 2.95
CA ARG A 5 43.24 -29.90 1.66
C ARG A 5 42.66 -31.31 1.76
N LYS A 6 41.39 -31.45 1.36
CA LYS A 6 40.75 -32.49 0.51
C LYS A 6 39.23 -32.40 0.75
N LYS A 7 38.45 -32.03 -0.27
CA LYS A 7 37.72 -32.95 -1.17
C LYS A 7 36.96 -34.02 -0.38
N ASP A 8 35.72 -33.69 -0.05
CA ASP A 8 34.50 -34.39 -0.49
C ASP A 8 33.35 -33.98 0.46
N GLU A 9 32.20 -33.70 -0.16
CA GLU A 9 30.86 -33.47 0.39
C GLU A 9 30.70 -33.57 1.92
N ALA A 10 30.63 -32.41 2.59
CA ALA A 10 30.22 -32.32 3.99
C ALA A 10 28.72 -32.02 4.06
N VAL A 11 27.94 -33.04 4.43
CA VAL A 11 26.56 -32.89 4.89
C VAL A 11 26.58 -32.15 6.22
N PHE A 12 26.02 -30.94 6.26
CA PHE A 12 25.81 -30.19 7.50
C PHE A 12 24.65 -30.82 8.28
N LEU A 13 24.96 -31.53 9.38
CA LEU A 13 23.97 -31.92 10.38
C LEU A 13 23.88 -30.81 11.42
N ILE A 14 22.82 -30.00 11.36
CA ILE A 14 22.50 -29.03 12.42
C ILE A 14 21.91 -29.81 13.60
N LEU A 15 22.70 -29.97 14.66
CA LEU A 15 22.26 -30.49 15.96
C LEU A 15 21.52 -29.36 16.70
N PHE A 16 20.19 -29.45 16.78
CA PHE A 16 19.43 -28.68 17.76
C PHE A 16 19.68 -29.26 19.16
N VAL A 17 20.34 -28.46 19.99
CA VAL A 17 20.46 -28.69 21.44
C VAL A 17 19.12 -28.34 22.06
N LEU A 18 18.37 -29.35 22.54
CA LEU A 18 17.26 -29.14 23.48
C LEU A 18 17.78 -29.33 24.91
N PRO A 19 17.38 -28.50 25.89
CA PRO A 19 17.82 -28.66 27.27
C PRO A 19 17.19 -29.90 27.93
N ASP A 20 18.06 -30.64 28.62
CA ASP A 20 17.80 -31.76 29.51
C ASP A 20 16.67 -31.52 30.52
N VAL A 21 15.81 -32.54 30.70
CA VAL A 21 15.46 -33.10 32.03
C VAL A 21 15.35 -34.63 31.95
N TYR A 22 16.41 -35.30 32.45
CA TYR A 22 16.49 -36.62 33.11
C TYR A 22 15.88 -37.88 32.44
N ASN A 23 16.73 -38.84 32.03
CA ASN A 23 17.15 -39.95 32.91
C ASN A 23 18.19 -40.90 32.27
N LYS A 24 19.20 -41.27 33.07
CA LYS A 24 20.40 -42.02 32.71
C LYS A 24 20.11 -43.51 32.44
N ARG A 25 20.19 -43.97 31.17
CA ARG A 25 20.45 -45.40 30.84
C ARG A 25 20.89 -45.68 29.39
N LEU A 26 21.35 -44.67 28.65
CA LEU A 26 21.67 -44.77 27.21
C LEU A 26 23.18 -44.71 26.85
N TRP A 27 24.09 -44.98 27.81
CA TRP A 27 25.54 -44.87 27.56
C TRP A 27 26.29 -46.20 27.41
N ARG A 28 25.61 -47.31 27.03
CA ARG A 28 26.26 -48.63 26.87
C ARG A 28 25.87 -49.49 25.67
N VAL A 29 25.16 -48.97 24.67
CA VAL A 29 24.88 -49.76 23.43
C VAL A 29 25.46 -49.11 22.16
N PHE A 30 26.16 -47.97 22.28
CA PHE A 30 26.77 -47.25 21.16
C PHE A 30 28.08 -47.87 20.62
N CYS A 31 28.34 -49.16 20.87
CA CYS A 31 29.53 -49.85 20.37
C CYS A 31 29.21 -51.29 19.97
N ARG A 32 28.58 -51.50 18.82
CA ARG A 32 28.91 -52.59 17.88
C ARG A 32 27.98 -52.58 16.66
N MET A 33 28.59 -52.90 15.51
CA MET A 33 28.01 -53.21 14.20
C MET A 33 27.94 -52.05 13.20
N GLN A 34 29.12 -51.73 12.66
CA GLN A 34 29.27 -51.52 11.23
C GLN A 34 29.15 -52.86 10.48
N ASN A 35 28.66 -52.77 9.24
CA ASN A 35 28.74 -53.71 8.12
C ASN A 35 27.51 -54.55 7.75
N THR A 36 27.22 -54.42 6.45
CA THR A 36 26.66 -55.40 5.49
C THR A 36 25.15 -55.62 5.40
N THR A 37 24.57 -55.00 4.36
CA THR A 37 23.84 -55.61 3.21
C THR A 37 23.01 -56.87 3.46
N ILE A 38 21.72 -56.85 3.05
CA ILE A 38 21.04 -57.85 2.19
C ILE A 38 19.58 -57.41 1.93
N LEU A 39 19.19 -57.36 0.65
CA LEU A 39 17.80 -57.35 0.16
C LEU A 39 17.10 -58.65 0.55
N PHE A 40 15.81 -58.63 0.89
CA PHE A 40 14.74 -59.35 0.17
C PHE A 40 13.36 -59.16 0.82
N ASN A 41 12.34 -59.12 -0.03
CA ASN A 41 10.93 -59.03 0.28
C ASN A 41 10.43 -60.03 1.33
N LEU A 42 9.75 -59.51 2.34
CA LEU A 42 8.62 -60.18 3.00
C LEU A 42 7.60 -59.11 3.42
N LEU A 43 6.67 -58.83 2.49
CA LEU A 43 5.31 -58.44 2.87
C LEU A 43 4.78 -59.59 3.73
N ILE A 44 4.39 -59.30 4.97
CA ILE A 44 3.24 -59.87 5.69
C ILE A 44 3.29 -59.42 7.18
N PHE A 45 2.17 -58.83 7.62
CA PHE A 45 1.74 -58.50 9.00
C PHE A 45 2.48 -57.40 9.80
N LEU A 46 2.00 -56.15 9.72
CA LEU A 46 1.94 -55.24 10.87
C LEU A 46 0.65 -54.37 10.83
N PRO A 47 0.08 -54.01 12.00
CA PRO A 47 -1.31 -53.54 12.13
C PRO A 47 -1.52 -52.08 11.69
N MET A 48 -2.74 -51.77 11.24
CA MET A 48 -3.27 -50.49 10.70
C MET A 48 -3.17 -49.23 11.59
N LYS A 49 -2.16 -49.08 12.45
CA LYS A 49 -1.98 -47.89 13.32
C LYS A 49 -0.73 -47.06 13.05
N ARG A 50 -0.01 -47.30 11.93
CA ARG A 50 1.19 -46.52 11.57
C ARG A 50 1.17 -45.87 10.19
N ILE A 51 0.06 -45.93 9.46
CA ILE A 51 -0.10 -45.23 8.16
C ILE A 51 -0.38 -43.73 8.36
N TYR A 52 -0.96 -43.32 9.49
CA TYR A 52 -1.19 -41.90 9.80
C TYR A 52 0.09 -41.11 10.08
N VAL A 53 1.17 -41.77 10.54
CA VAL A 53 2.43 -41.08 10.87
C VAL A 53 3.20 -40.68 9.60
N PHE A 54 3.12 -41.47 8.53
CA PHE A 54 3.75 -41.12 7.25
C PHE A 54 2.93 -40.12 6.43
N LEU A 55 1.60 -40.13 6.55
CA LEU A 55 0.74 -39.08 5.98
C LEU A 55 0.87 -37.74 6.73
N LEU A 56 1.09 -37.76 8.05
CA LEU A 56 1.38 -36.54 8.83
C LEU A 56 2.78 -35.97 8.53
N LEU A 57 3.79 -36.80 8.24
CA LEU A 57 5.11 -36.30 7.85
C LEU A 57 5.16 -35.73 6.42
N GLY A 58 4.31 -36.20 5.50
CA GLY A 58 4.16 -35.62 4.15
C GLY A 58 3.34 -34.32 4.10
N LEU A 59 2.47 -34.09 5.09
CA LEU A 59 1.74 -32.85 5.27
C LEU A 59 2.57 -31.78 6.00
N PHE A 60 3.52 -32.17 6.84
CA PHE A 60 4.40 -31.21 7.56
C PHE A 60 5.52 -30.62 6.69
N THR A 61 5.97 -31.29 5.62
CA THR A 61 7.00 -30.74 4.72
C THR A 61 6.45 -29.70 3.74
N ASN A 62 5.12 -29.65 3.53
CA ASN A 62 4.47 -28.66 2.66
C ASN A 62 3.99 -27.40 3.42
N ILE A 63 4.16 -27.34 4.75
CA ILE A 63 3.72 -26.20 5.59
C ILE A 63 4.93 -25.33 6.02
N LEU A 64 6.17 -25.75 5.76
CA LEU A 64 7.37 -25.00 6.16
C LEU A 64 7.99 -24.12 5.07
N THR A 65 7.28 -23.84 3.97
CA THR A 65 7.71 -22.87 2.94
C THR A 65 6.73 -21.71 2.69
N SER A 66 5.80 -21.45 3.61
CA SER A 66 4.86 -20.30 3.49
C SER A 66 4.96 -19.27 4.63
N CYS A 67 6.02 -19.32 5.43
CA CYS A 67 6.37 -18.22 6.32
C CYS A 67 7.63 -17.56 5.78
N SER A 68 7.49 -16.68 4.78
CA SER A 68 8.50 -15.64 4.61
C SER A 68 8.27 -14.65 5.75
N ASN A 69 9.09 -14.77 6.80
CA ASN A 69 9.36 -13.61 7.63
C ASN A 69 10.20 -12.69 6.75
N ASP A 70 9.52 -11.85 5.97
CA ASP A 70 10.17 -10.78 5.23
C ASP A 70 10.91 -9.91 6.25
N PRO A 71 12.24 -9.76 6.13
CA PRO A 71 12.99 -8.88 7.01
C PRO A 71 12.44 -7.45 6.87
N LEU A 72 12.12 -6.80 7.99
CA LEU A 72 11.70 -5.39 8.08
C LEU A 72 12.85 -4.39 7.81
N TYR A 73 13.84 -4.78 7.00
CA TYR A 73 14.96 -3.93 6.61
C TYR A 73 14.84 -3.60 5.12
N PRO A 74 15.13 -2.34 4.71
CA PRO A 74 15.26 -1.99 3.29
C PRO A 74 16.25 -2.96 2.63
N GLN A 75 15.76 -3.74 1.68
CA GLN A 75 16.59 -4.61 0.87
C GLN A 75 17.18 -3.76 -0.27
N ASP A 76 18.50 -3.59 -0.28
CA ASP A 76 19.22 -3.07 -1.44
C ASP A 76 19.18 -4.11 -2.57
N PHE A 77 18.23 -3.97 -3.49
CA PHE A 77 18.10 -4.84 -4.66
C PHE A 77 19.08 -4.40 -5.77
N SER A 78 20.38 -4.58 -5.55
CA SER A 78 21.34 -4.51 -6.65
C SER A 78 21.39 -5.85 -7.41
N ASN A 79 20.98 -5.77 -8.69
CA ASN A 79 21.16 -6.77 -9.75
C ASN A 79 20.13 -7.92 -9.83
N ASN A 80 19.02 -7.67 -10.52
CA ASN A 80 18.32 -8.68 -11.32
C ASN A 80 17.93 -8.05 -12.67
N SER A 81 18.85 -8.06 -13.63
CA SER A 81 18.59 -7.65 -15.02
C SER A 81 18.16 -8.87 -15.84
N ASP A 82 16.88 -9.21 -15.81
CA ASP A 82 16.32 -10.13 -16.82
C ASP A 82 16.29 -9.39 -18.17
N GLU A 83 16.94 -9.97 -19.19
CA GLU A 83 17.03 -9.39 -20.53
C GLU A 83 15.66 -9.32 -21.22
N LEU A 84 14.94 -8.20 -21.07
CA LEU A 84 13.84 -7.81 -21.96
C LEU A 84 14.40 -7.04 -23.16
N SER A 85 14.03 -7.46 -24.38
CA SER A 85 14.39 -6.79 -25.62
C SER A 85 13.73 -5.40 -25.67
N GLY A 86 14.52 -4.34 -25.48
CA GLY A 86 14.02 -2.97 -25.50
C GLY A 86 13.46 -2.60 -26.88
N GLU A 87 12.18 -2.20 -26.92
CA GLU A 87 11.55 -1.63 -28.11
C GLU A 87 11.92 -0.15 -28.28
N ILE A 88 12.01 0.30 -29.53
CA ILE A 88 12.16 1.72 -29.87
C ILE A 88 10.77 2.34 -29.86
N VAL A 89 10.50 3.27 -28.95
CA VAL A 89 9.31 4.13 -29.03
C VAL A 89 9.63 5.28 -30.00
N GLU A 90 8.91 5.36 -31.11
CA GLU A 90 8.86 6.57 -31.96
C GLU A 90 7.67 7.42 -31.51
N GLY A 91 7.94 8.58 -30.90
CA GLY A 91 6.91 9.49 -30.36
C GLY A 91 6.78 9.42 -28.83
N ARG A 92 5.77 10.10 -28.29
CA ARG A 92 5.54 10.16 -26.82
C ARG A 92 4.61 9.08 -26.28
N ASN A 93 3.78 8.45 -27.12
CA ASN A 93 2.80 7.46 -26.65
C ASN A 93 3.41 6.07 -26.46
N LEU A 94 3.04 5.41 -25.37
CA LEU A 94 3.38 4.01 -25.11
C LEU A 94 2.29 3.08 -25.66
N THR A 95 2.71 1.98 -26.28
CA THR A 95 1.77 0.89 -26.61
C THR A 95 1.33 0.17 -25.34
N LEU A 96 0.17 -0.49 -25.39
CA LEU A 96 -0.30 -1.33 -24.29
C LEU A 96 0.75 -2.38 -23.89
N GLN A 97 1.42 -3.02 -24.88
CA GLN A 97 2.44 -4.04 -24.59
C GLN A 97 3.61 -3.47 -23.77
N GLN A 98 4.04 -2.25 -24.09
CA GLN A 98 5.10 -1.56 -23.36
C GLN A 98 4.68 -1.19 -21.94
N ALA A 99 3.46 -0.66 -21.77
CA ALA A 99 2.91 -0.36 -20.45
C ALA A 99 2.79 -1.64 -19.59
N MET A 100 2.32 -2.75 -20.19
CA MET A 100 2.19 -4.04 -19.52
C MET A 100 3.53 -4.66 -19.11
N ASN A 101 4.60 -4.47 -19.89
CA ASN A 101 5.94 -4.94 -19.51
C ASN A 101 6.43 -4.26 -18.23
N ASN A 102 6.22 -2.94 -18.10
CA ASN A 102 6.56 -2.20 -16.89
C ASN A 102 5.72 -2.65 -15.69
N LEU A 103 4.41 -2.82 -15.88
CA LEU A 103 3.51 -3.31 -14.85
C LEU A 103 3.94 -4.68 -14.32
N ASN A 104 4.29 -5.62 -15.20
CA ASN A 104 4.72 -6.96 -14.80
C ASN A 104 5.99 -6.93 -13.92
N PHE A 105 6.94 -6.05 -14.24
CA PHE A 105 8.13 -5.86 -13.42
C PHE A 105 7.76 -5.31 -12.03
N ILE A 106 6.91 -4.30 -11.97
CA ILE A 106 6.52 -3.65 -10.71
C ILE A 106 5.69 -4.60 -9.84
N ALA A 107 4.66 -5.23 -10.41
CA ALA A 107 3.80 -6.16 -9.70
C ALA A 107 4.57 -7.37 -9.15
N ARG A 108 5.58 -7.87 -9.86
CA ARG A 108 6.51 -8.89 -9.34
C ARG A 108 7.23 -8.45 -8.07
N ASN A 109 7.71 -7.20 -8.07
CA ASN A 109 8.48 -6.67 -6.95
C ASN A 109 7.58 -6.28 -5.76
N ILE A 110 6.30 -5.98 -5.99
CA ILE A 110 5.32 -5.70 -4.92
C ILE A 110 4.78 -7.00 -4.33
N ASP A 111 4.16 -7.87 -5.16
CA ASP A 111 3.38 -9.02 -4.71
C ASP A 111 4.19 -10.33 -4.58
N GLY A 112 5.43 -10.35 -5.05
CA GLY A 112 6.29 -11.55 -5.11
C GLY A 112 5.84 -12.62 -6.12
N ASN A 113 4.57 -12.61 -6.56
CA ASN A 113 3.98 -13.66 -7.40
C ASN A 113 3.80 -13.27 -8.88
N GLY A 114 3.88 -11.98 -9.22
CA GLY A 114 4.14 -11.49 -10.58
C GLY A 114 3.20 -11.88 -11.72
N ASN A 115 2.11 -12.58 -11.42
CA ASN A 115 1.26 -13.28 -12.38
C ASN A 115 -0.22 -12.94 -12.16
N ARG A 116 -0.54 -11.67 -11.92
CA ARG A 116 -1.94 -11.22 -11.95
C ARG A 116 -2.44 -11.35 -13.40
N ARG A 117 -3.41 -12.25 -13.63
CA ARG A 117 -3.98 -12.47 -14.97
C ARG A 117 -4.82 -11.25 -15.35
N VAL A 118 -4.61 -10.69 -16.54
CA VAL A 118 -5.42 -9.57 -17.04
C VAL A 118 -6.82 -10.07 -17.43
N GLU A 119 -7.85 -9.35 -16.99
CA GLU A 119 -9.26 -9.60 -17.33
C GLU A 119 -9.77 -8.57 -18.36
N SER A 120 -9.51 -7.29 -18.15
CA SER A 120 -9.91 -6.23 -19.08
C SER A 120 -8.87 -5.10 -19.15
N VAL A 121 -8.91 -4.36 -20.25
CA VAL A 121 -8.10 -3.17 -20.46
C VAL A 121 -8.96 -2.09 -21.12
N ASP A 122 -9.04 -0.92 -20.48
CA ASP A 122 -9.63 0.30 -21.03
C ASP A 122 -8.55 1.35 -21.30
N LEU A 123 -8.90 2.36 -22.10
CA LEU A 123 -8.02 3.47 -22.47
C LEU A 123 -8.70 4.79 -22.14
N LEU A 124 -8.06 5.60 -21.29
CA LEU A 124 -8.45 6.97 -20.99
C LEU A 124 -7.78 7.92 -21.97
N GLN A 125 -8.58 8.76 -22.63
CA GLN A 125 -8.13 9.67 -23.67
C GLN A 125 -8.30 11.13 -23.27
N VAL A 126 -7.54 12.01 -23.93
CA VAL A 126 -7.64 13.47 -23.75
C VAL A 126 -9.06 13.98 -23.93
N SER A 127 -9.81 13.40 -24.87
CA SER A 127 -11.21 13.76 -25.11
C SER A 127 -12.12 13.51 -23.91
N ASP A 128 -11.78 12.56 -23.05
CA ASP A 128 -12.61 12.21 -21.89
C ASP A 128 -12.46 13.25 -20.77
N PHE A 129 -11.32 13.94 -20.73
CA PHE A 129 -11.05 15.03 -19.81
C PHE A 129 -11.50 16.38 -20.39
N SER A 130 -11.26 16.62 -21.68
CA SER A 130 -11.60 17.90 -22.32
C SER A 130 -13.11 18.14 -22.41
N LYS A 131 -13.92 17.08 -22.63
CA LYS A 131 -15.39 17.15 -22.53
C LYS A 131 -15.87 17.63 -21.16
N ASN A 132 -15.09 17.33 -20.12
CA ASN A 132 -15.39 17.66 -18.73
C ASN A 132 -14.72 18.97 -18.28
N GLY A 133 -14.25 19.80 -19.24
CA GLY A 133 -13.64 21.09 -18.95
C GLY A 133 -12.25 21.02 -18.33
N ILE A 134 -11.68 19.82 -18.19
CA ILE A 134 -10.33 19.59 -17.66
C ILE A 134 -9.33 19.83 -18.81
N THR A 135 -8.42 20.78 -18.61
CA THR A 135 -7.36 21.06 -19.57
C THR A 135 -6.18 20.14 -19.28
N THR A 136 -5.70 19.46 -20.32
CA THR A 136 -4.47 18.67 -20.31
C THR A 136 -3.47 19.36 -21.25
N MET A 137 -2.16 19.28 -21.01
CA MET A 137 -1.19 19.96 -21.91
C MET A 137 -1.24 19.44 -23.37
N SER A 138 -1.73 18.23 -23.59
CA SER A 138 -2.03 17.70 -24.94
C SER A 138 -3.13 18.47 -25.68
N SER A 139 -3.94 19.27 -24.98
CA SER A 139 -4.98 20.09 -25.60
C SER A 139 -4.45 21.42 -26.14
N SER A 140 -3.23 21.84 -25.79
CA SER A 140 -2.68 23.16 -26.14
C SER A 140 -1.59 23.15 -27.22
N ASP A 141 -1.01 22.01 -27.61
CA ASP A 141 0.04 21.98 -28.64
C ASP A 141 -0.15 20.86 -29.68
N THR A 142 -0.36 21.30 -30.93
CA THR A 142 -0.38 20.55 -32.20
C THR A 142 -1.40 19.42 -32.33
N GLU A 143 -2.39 19.63 -33.21
CA GLU A 143 -3.16 18.56 -33.87
C GLU A 143 -2.18 17.48 -34.37
N GLY A 144 -2.07 16.37 -33.65
CA GLY A 144 -1.16 15.31 -34.09
C GLY A 144 -0.97 14.12 -33.16
N GLU A 145 -0.49 14.30 -31.92
CA GLU A 145 0.28 13.19 -31.33
C GLU A 145 -0.10 12.69 -29.93
N MET A 146 -0.77 13.45 -29.05
CA MET A 146 -1.14 12.94 -27.71
C MET A 146 -2.66 12.84 -27.53
N ASN A 147 -3.22 11.66 -27.82
CA ASN A 147 -4.63 11.34 -27.55
C ASN A 147 -4.82 10.41 -26.34
N GLN A 148 -3.77 9.72 -25.89
CA GLN A 148 -3.83 8.68 -24.86
C GLN A 148 -3.19 9.18 -23.56
N LEU A 149 -3.90 9.07 -22.45
CA LEU A 149 -3.41 9.51 -21.13
C LEU A 149 -3.01 8.33 -20.26
N ALA A 150 -3.89 7.34 -20.13
CA ALA A 150 -3.63 6.18 -19.29
C ALA A 150 -4.37 4.92 -19.78
N TYR A 151 -3.79 3.76 -19.50
CA TYR A 151 -4.47 2.47 -19.62
C TYR A 151 -5.01 2.06 -18.25
N VAL A 152 -6.24 1.57 -18.18
CA VAL A 152 -6.82 0.97 -16.98
C VAL A 152 -6.86 -0.54 -17.20
N VAL A 153 -6.15 -1.30 -16.37
CA VAL A 153 -6.01 -2.75 -16.47
C VAL A 153 -6.66 -3.38 -15.25
N ASN A 154 -7.73 -4.15 -15.43
CA ASN A 154 -8.32 -4.94 -14.36
C ASN A 154 -7.76 -6.36 -14.38
N PHE A 155 -7.40 -6.87 -13.20
CA PHE A 155 -6.94 -8.25 -13.05
C PHE A 155 -8.09 -9.18 -12.69
N ALA A 156 -8.02 -10.39 -13.21
CA ALA A 156 -8.98 -11.45 -12.96
C ALA A 156 -8.99 -11.85 -11.49
N ASP A 157 -10.10 -12.46 -11.09
CA ASP A 157 -10.28 -13.08 -9.78
C ASP A 157 -10.22 -12.06 -8.62
N ASN A 158 -10.59 -10.80 -8.91
CA ASN A 158 -10.63 -9.68 -7.98
C ASN A 158 -9.27 -9.31 -7.38
N ASN A 159 -8.18 -9.62 -8.10
CA ASN A 159 -6.80 -9.34 -7.68
C ASN A 159 -6.36 -7.90 -8.02
N GLY A 160 -7.28 -6.95 -7.93
CA GLY A 160 -6.99 -5.53 -8.11
C GLY A 160 -6.95 -5.05 -9.56
N TYR A 161 -6.36 -3.88 -9.72
CA TYR A 161 -6.28 -3.17 -11.00
C TYR A 161 -5.01 -2.33 -11.06
N ALA A 162 -4.65 -1.86 -12.24
CA ALA A 162 -3.56 -0.93 -12.45
C ALA A 162 -3.98 0.20 -13.38
N ILE A 163 -3.55 1.42 -13.09
CA ILE A 163 -3.67 2.57 -13.98
C ILE A 163 -2.27 2.93 -14.43
N LEU A 164 -2.01 2.77 -15.73
CA LEU A 164 -0.69 2.87 -16.33
C LEU A 164 -0.60 4.13 -17.17
N GLY A 165 0.52 4.85 -17.07
CA GLY A 165 0.81 5.96 -17.96
C GLY A 165 0.86 5.50 -19.42
N ALA A 166 0.14 6.20 -20.31
CA ALA A 166 0.19 5.93 -21.74
C ALA A 166 1.26 6.78 -22.47
N ASN A 167 2.14 7.46 -21.73
CA ASN A 167 3.19 8.33 -22.27
C ASN A 167 4.55 7.98 -21.66
N ALA A 168 5.58 8.06 -22.48
CA ALA A 168 6.97 7.75 -22.16
C ALA A 168 7.55 8.71 -21.09
N GLY A 169 7.05 9.95 -20.99
CA GLY A 169 7.44 10.94 -19.97
C GLY A 169 6.66 10.86 -18.66
N VAL A 170 5.98 9.75 -18.39
CA VAL A 170 5.08 9.57 -17.23
C VAL A 170 5.54 8.36 -16.41
N PRO A 171 5.43 8.37 -15.07
CA PRO A 171 5.54 7.15 -14.27
C PRO A 171 4.68 6.03 -14.87
N PRO A 172 5.24 4.85 -15.19
CA PRO A 172 4.52 3.85 -15.97
C PRO A 172 3.41 3.17 -15.19
N VAL A 173 3.47 3.20 -13.85
CA VAL A 173 2.34 2.86 -12.98
C VAL A 173 1.98 4.12 -12.21
N LEU A 174 0.75 4.60 -12.40
CA LEU A 174 0.16 5.71 -11.67
C LEU A 174 -0.55 5.21 -10.42
N VAL A 175 -1.26 4.10 -10.55
CA VAL A 175 -1.95 3.41 -9.47
C VAL A 175 -1.82 1.90 -9.65
N LEU A 176 -1.60 1.18 -8.55
CA LEU A 176 -1.75 -0.27 -8.48
C LEU A 176 -2.62 -0.60 -7.28
N GLY A 177 -3.88 -0.97 -7.52
CA GLY A 177 -4.82 -1.38 -6.48
C GLY A 177 -4.55 -2.80 -5.99
N ASP A 178 -4.73 -3.02 -4.69
CA ASP A 178 -4.52 -4.32 -4.04
C ASP A 178 -5.58 -5.35 -4.44
N ASP A 179 -6.85 -4.94 -4.36
CA ASP A 179 -8.02 -5.77 -4.61
C ASP A 179 -9.08 -5.04 -5.45
N GLY A 180 -10.11 -5.78 -5.88
CA GLY A 180 -11.22 -5.17 -6.61
C GLY A 180 -10.95 -4.98 -8.10
N SER A 181 -11.69 -4.05 -8.68
CA SER A 181 -11.59 -3.61 -10.08
C SER A 181 -11.93 -2.12 -10.16
N PHE A 182 -11.41 -1.43 -11.17
CA PHE A 182 -11.70 -0.03 -11.45
C PHE A 182 -12.69 0.10 -12.61
N SER A 183 -13.84 0.73 -12.36
CA SER A 183 -14.86 1.00 -13.39
C SER A 183 -14.55 2.31 -14.09
N THR A 184 -14.04 2.22 -15.31
CA THR A 184 -13.82 3.39 -16.18
C THR A 184 -15.12 4.18 -16.39
N GLN A 185 -16.26 3.48 -16.53
CA GLN A 185 -17.55 4.13 -16.72
C GLN A 185 -17.97 4.97 -15.50
N ASP A 186 -17.84 4.41 -14.29
CA ASP A 186 -18.16 5.13 -13.05
C ASP A 186 -17.23 6.33 -12.87
N TYR A 187 -15.95 6.16 -13.19
CA TYR A 187 -14.95 7.22 -13.11
C TYR A 187 -15.25 8.37 -14.09
N LEU A 188 -15.63 8.07 -15.33
CA LEU A 188 -16.02 9.09 -16.29
C LEU A 188 -17.30 9.81 -15.87
N SER A 189 -18.28 9.09 -15.30
CA SER A 189 -19.48 9.71 -14.72
C SER A 189 -19.16 10.60 -13.52
N PHE A 190 -18.16 10.23 -12.71
CA PHE A 190 -17.65 11.10 -11.65
C PHE A 190 -17.06 12.41 -12.22
N LEU A 191 -16.21 12.33 -13.25
CA LEU A 191 -15.61 13.52 -13.89
C LEU A 191 -16.67 14.46 -14.48
N GLU A 192 -17.77 13.93 -15.00
CA GLU A 192 -18.92 14.73 -15.48
C GLU A 192 -19.64 15.45 -14.33
N SER A 193 -19.77 14.78 -13.17
CA SER A 193 -20.49 15.31 -12.01
C SER A 193 -19.68 16.29 -11.15
N GLU A 194 -18.35 16.16 -11.14
CA GLU A 194 -17.42 16.89 -10.27
C GLU A 194 -16.25 17.49 -11.09
N PRO A 195 -16.50 18.43 -12.03
CA PRO A 195 -15.43 18.95 -12.88
C PRO A 195 -14.47 19.86 -12.11
N ILE A 196 -13.16 19.65 -12.28
CA ILE A 196 -12.07 20.37 -11.59
C ILE A 196 -12.25 21.90 -11.59
N LYS A 197 -12.77 22.47 -12.70
CA LYS A 197 -12.97 23.94 -12.82
C LYS A 197 -14.26 24.46 -12.19
N ALA A 198 -15.26 23.62 -11.92
CA ALA A 198 -16.55 24.04 -11.37
C ALA A 198 -16.52 24.25 -9.85
N ASN A 199 -15.54 23.68 -9.14
CA ASN A 199 -15.33 23.95 -7.71
C ASN A 199 -14.85 25.37 -7.38
N LYS A 200 -14.64 26.24 -8.39
CA LYS A 200 -14.27 27.64 -8.17
C LYS A 200 -15.34 28.48 -7.50
N GLN A 201 -16.63 28.17 -7.62
CA GLN A 201 -17.69 29.03 -7.07
C GLN A 201 -18.98 28.26 -6.77
N THR A 202 -19.11 27.71 -5.57
CA THR A 202 -20.29 27.93 -4.72
C THR A 202 -20.03 27.41 -3.31
N LEU A 203 -19.75 28.31 -2.37
CA LEU A 203 -19.90 28.05 -0.94
C LEU A 203 -21.40 27.93 -0.64
N GLN A 204 -21.99 26.77 -0.93
CA GLN A 204 -23.25 26.43 -0.29
C GLN A 204 -22.91 25.87 1.08
N THR A 205 -23.52 26.41 2.12
CA THR A 205 -23.51 25.87 3.48
C THR A 205 -24.10 24.46 3.46
N VAL A 206 -23.29 23.47 3.15
CA VAL A 206 -23.60 22.04 3.29
C VAL A 206 -23.16 21.62 4.70
N GLN A 207 -23.96 20.78 5.36
CA GLN A 207 -23.57 20.18 6.63
C GLN A 207 -22.28 19.37 6.45
N SER A 208 -21.34 19.51 7.38
CA SER A 208 -20.15 18.65 7.47
C SER A 208 -20.56 17.18 7.38
N GLY A 209 -19.91 16.42 6.52
CA GLY A 209 -20.24 15.02 6.26
C GLY A 209 -19.00 14.14 6.09
N GLN A 210 -19.22 12.85 5.91
CA GLN A 210 -18.14 11.93 5.53
C GLN A 210 -17.94 12.02 4.01
N MET A 211 -16.72 12.31 3.58
CA MET A 211 -16.34 12.19 2.18
C MET A 211 -16.34 10.71 1.79
N ASP A 212 -16.99 10.39 0.66
CA ASP A 212 -16.99 9.04 0.09
C ASP A 212 -15.53 8.65 -0.27
N PRO A 213 -14.99 7.53 0.25
CA PRO A 213 -13.65 7.06 -0.10
C PRO A 213 -13.46 6.88 -1.61
N LYS A 214 -14.51 6.46 -2.34
CA LYS A 214 -14.46 6.31 -3.80
C LYS A 214 -14.37 7.67 -4.50
N LYS A 215 -15.04 8.70 -3.98
CA LYS A 215 -14.87 10.10 -4.47
C LYS A 215 -13.42 10.54 -4.29
N LEU A 216 -12.84 10.35 -3.10
CA LEU A 216 -11.45 10.72 -2.85
C LEU A 216 -10.49 9.96 -3.76
N GLN A 217 -10.68 8.65 -3.92
CA GLN A 217 -9.89 7.83 -4.81
C GLN A 217 -9.92 8.36 -6.25
N TYR A 218 -11.09 8.70 -6.79
CA TYR A 218 -11.20 9.24 -8.14
C TYR A 218 -10.53 10.59 -8.30
N MET A 219 -10.58 11.44 -7.28
CA MET A 219 -9.83 12.70 -7.25
C MET A 219 -8.32 12.44 -7.28
N MET A 220 -7.84 11.52 -6.45
CA MET A 220 -6.44 11.08 -6.41
C MET A 220 -5.96 10.50 -7.74
N VAL A 221 -6.77 9.64 -8.38
CA VAL A 221 -6.48 9.09 -9.73
C VAL A 221 -6.37 10.21 -10.76
N THR A 222 -7.30 11.16 -10.71
CA THR A 222 -7.30 12.30 -11.63
C THR A 222 -6.05 13.15 -11.44
N SER A 223 -5.67 13.45 -10.20
CA SER A 223 -4.44 14.19 -9.89
C SER A 223 -3.18 13.42 -10.30
N ALA A 224 -3.15 12.08 -10.15
CA ALA A 224 -2.05 11.26 -10.63
C ALA A 224 -1.89 11.32 -12.17
N ILE A 225 -3.01 11.24 -12.91
CA ILE A 225 -3.01 11.33 -14.39
C ILE A 225 -2.59 12.73 -14.84
N LEU A 226 -3.11 13.77 -14.20
CA LEU A 226 -2.85 15.15 -14.62
C LEU A 226 -1.45 15.62 -14.24
N SER A 227 -0.97 15.36 -13.03
CA SER A 227 0.41 15.67 -12.61
C SER A 227 1.43 14.97 -13.51
N SER A 228 1.18 13.70 -13.83
CA SER A 228 2.09 12.97 -14.72
C SER A 228 2.05 13.50 -16.16
N SER A 229 0.89 13.87 -16.70
CA SER A 229 0.79 14.48 -18.03
C SER A 229 1.53 15.83 -18.15
N GLN A 230 1.80 16.47 -17.00
CA GLN A 230 2.46 17.76 -16.87
C GLN A 230 3.94 17.64 -16.50
N SER A 231 4.42 16.44 -16.09
CA SER A 231 5.84 16.13 -15.98
C SER A 231 6.51 16.22 -17.34
N ALA A 232 6.91 17.44 -17.69
CA ALA A 232 7.88 17.72 -18.73
C ALA A 232 9.25 17.21 -18.26
N ILE A 233 9.40 15.89 -18.22
CA ILE A 233 10.72 15.25 -18.23
C ILE A 233 11.47 15.67 -19.52
N LEU A 234 10.76 16.12 -20.56
CA LEU A 234 11.30 16.37 -21.88
C LEU A 234 10.99 17.79 -22.39
N PRO A 235 11.88 18.77 -22.19
CA PRO A 235 11.92 19.95 -23.04
C PRO A 235 12.32 19.53 -24.46
N GLY A 236 11.41 19.70 -25.42
CA GLY A 236 11.65 19.71 -26.87
C GLY A 236 12.61 18.66 -27.45
N GLY A 237 12.09 17.49 -27.84
CA GLY A 237 12.80 16.52 -28.67
C GLY A 237 12.06 15.19 -28.84
N ASN A 238 12.40 14.43 -29.88
CA ASN A 238 11.97 13.03 -30.02
C ASN A 238 12.73 12.20 -28.99
N VAL A 239 12.07 11.33 -28.24
CA VAL A 239 12.73 10.49 -27.24
C VAL A 239 12.49 9.04 -27.55
N THR A 240 13.55 8.25 -27.50
CA THR A 240 13.48 6.79 -27.62
C THR A 240 13.60 6.19 -26.23
N ILE A 241 12.48 5.81 -25.65
CA ILE A 241 12.48 5.13 -24.35
C ILE A 241 12.63 3.63 -24.56
N LYS A 242 13.70 3.06 -24.01
CA LYS A 242 13.89 1.61 -23.92
C LYS A 242 13.35 1.11 -22.58
N LEU A 243 12.04 0.93 -22.52
CA LEU A 243 11.36 0.45 -21.31
C LEU A 243 11.76 -1.00 -20.97
N GLY A 244 11.88 -1.29 -19.67
CA GLY A 244 12.03 -2.66 -19.14
C GLY A 244 13.44 -3.25 -19.13
N ARG A 245 14.46 -2.59 -19.66
CA ARG A 245 15.85 -3.13 -19.64
C ARG A 245 16.62 -2.84 -18.35
N ASP A 246 16.36 -1.68 -17.76
CA ASP A 246 17.18 -1.09 -16.70
C ASP A 246 16.30 -0.54 -15.55
N THR A 247 15.07 -1.06 -15.39
CA THR A 247 14.23 -0.71 -14.23
C THR A 247 14.75 -1.46 -13.01
N SER A 248 15.00 -0.76 -11.92
CA SER A 248 15.44 -1.38 -10.67
C SER A 248 14.65 -0.87 -9.48
N VAL A 249 14.44 -1.72 -8.48
CA VAL A 249 13.88 -1.32 -7.19
C VAL A 249 15.00 -0.70 -6.36
N LEU A 250 14.94 0.62 -6.15
CA LEU A 250 15.89 1.32 -5.27
C LEU A 250 15.50 1.18 -3.80
N LEU A 251 14.20 1.15 -3.51
CA LEU A 251 13.71 1.07 -2.15
C LEU A 251 12.36 0.37 -2.11
N LYS A 252 12.19 -0.56 -1.16
CA LYS A 252 10.90 -1.17 -0.86
C LYS A 252 10.65 -1.19 0.65
N CYS A 253 9.57 -0.56 1.07
CA CYS A 253 8.91 -0.74 2.36
C CYS A 253 7.54 -1.37 2.09
N ASN A 254 7.37 -2.63 2.52
CA ASN A 254 6.08 -3.31 2.44
C ASN A 254 5.04 -2.56 3.30
N PRO A 255 3.73 -2.69 2.99
CA PRO A 255 2.67 -2.11 3.81
C PRO A 255 2.79 -2.54 5.27
N LEU A 256 2.90 -1.56 6.17
CA LEU A 256 3.02 -1.74 7.61
C LEU A 256 1.65 -2.05 8.26
N VAL A 257 0.54 -1.67 7.61
CA VAL A 257 -0.83 -1.92 8.06
C VAL A 257 -1.47 -3.00 7.19
N ARG A 258 -1.60 -4.20 7.76
CA ARG A 258 -2.16 -5.37 7.06
C ARG A 258 -3.68 -5.46 7.14
N THR A 259 -4.28 -4.77 8.10
CA THR A 259 -5.72 -4.79 8.32
C THR A 259 -6.44 -4.06 7.19
N LYS A 260 -7.63 -4.53 6.86
CA LYS A 260 -8.55 -3.99 5.88
C LYS A 260 -9.86 -3.73 6.60
N TRP A 261 -9.81 -2.95 7.68
CA TRP A 261 -10.99 -2.69 8.51
C TRP A 261 -11.95 -1.71 7.82
N ASP A 262 -13.21 -1.73 8.23
CA ASP A 262 -14.28 -0.87 7.72
C ASP A 262 -14.95 -0.15 8.89
N GLN A 263 -15.88 0.77 8.60
CA GLN A 263 -16.62 1.53 9.59
C GLN A 263 -17.97 0.89 9.96
N ALA A 264 -18.42 -0.12 9.22
CA ALA A 264 -19.68 -0.82 9.46
C ALA A 264 -19.50 -2.05 10.38
N GLU A 265 -20.48 -2.95 10.42
CA GLU A 265 -20.40 -4.19 11.19
C GLU A 265 -19.23 -5.05 10.69
N PRO A 266 -18.40 -5.65 11.57
CA PRO A 266 -18.53 -5.70 13.03
C PRO A 266 -17.80 -4.59 13.79
N TYR A 267 -17.11 -3.70 13.11
CA TYR A 267 -16.25 -2.67 13.69
C TYR A 267 -17.04 -1.62 14.50
N ASN A 268 -18.26 -1.32 14.09
CA ASN A 268 -19.16 -0.41 14.80
C ASN A 268 -20.03 -1.08 15.89
N TYR A 269 -19.70 -2.31 16.32
CA TYR A 269 -20.57 -3.06 17.24
C TYR A 269 -20.90 -2.28 18.52
N TYR A 270 -19.98 -1.50 19.05
CA TYR A 270 -20.20 -0.67 20.25
C TYR A 270 -20.56 0.79 19.96
N SER A 271 -20.76 1.16 18.69
CA SER A 271 -21.24 2.49 18.32
C SER A 271 -22.67 2.73 18.83
N PRO A 272 -23.06 4.01 19.03
CA PRO A 272 -24.39 4.36 19.44
C PRO A 272 -25.39 3.94 18.36
N THR A 273 -26.64 3.78 18.77
CA THR A 273 -27.71 3.30 17.91
C THR A 273 -28.72 4.42 17.70
N SER A 274 -29.22 4.56 16.47
CA SER A 274 -30.30 5.47 16.14
C SER A 274 -31.58 5.13 16.91
N GLY A 275 -32.54 6.06 16.92
CA GLY A 275 -33.89 5.77 17.44
C GLY A 275 -34.61 4.62 16.74
N SER A 276 -34.17 4.21 15.54
CA SER A 276 -34.70 3.07 14.78
C SER A 276 -33.93 1.76 14.99
N GLY A 277 -32.93 1.72 15.87
CA GLY A 277 -32.19 0.49 16.17
C GLY A 277 -31.00 0.22 15.24
N VAL A 278 -30.63 1.15 14.35
CA VAL A 278 -29.49 1.01 13.44
C VAL A 278 -28.23 1.58 14.09
N LYS A 279 -27.14 0.82 14.11
CA LYS A 279 -25.84 1.30 14.63
C LYS A 279 -25.26 2.35 13.71
N TYR A 280 -24.77 3.45 14.28
CA TYR A 280 -24.00 4.44 13.55
C TYR A 280 -22.63 3.88 13.13
N LEU A 281 -22.03 4.44 12.09
CA LEU A 281 -20.69 4.07 11.64
C LEU A 281 -19.67 4.30 12.76
N ALA A 282 -18.55 3.59 12.74
CA ALA A 282 -17.46 3.78 13.71
C ALA A 282 -16.72 5.11 13.53
N GLY A 283 -16.67 5.62 12.29
CA GLY A 283 -15.92 6.82 11.89
C GLY A 283 -14.54 6.51 11.32
N CYS A 284 -14.17 7.20 10.23
CA CYS A 284 -12.89 6.98 9.56
C CYS A 284 -11.68 7.32 10.43
N LEU A 285 -11.74 8.38 11.25
CA LEU A 285 -10.63 8.75 12.15
C LEU A 285 -10.38 7.68 13.22
N PRO A 286 -11.39 7.18 13.97
CA PRO A 286 -11.20 6.05 14.87
C PRO A 286 -10.71 4.77 14.18
N ILE A 287 -11.18 4.46 12.97
CA ILE A 287 -10.72 3.29 12.21
C ILE A 287 -9.24 3.43 11.85
N ALA A 288 -8.84 4.56 11.25
CA ALA A 288 -7.46 4.77 10.85
C ALA A 288 -6.51 4.69 12.05
N ALA A 289 -6.84 5.36 13.16
CA ALA A 289 -6.03 5.27 14.37
C ALA A 289 -6.00 3.86 14.97
N ALA A 290 -7.12 3.13 14.99
CA ALA A 290 -7.16 1.76 15.49
C ALA A 290 -6.25 0.82 14.65
N GLN A 291 -6.26 0.96 13.33
CA GLN A 291 -5.40 0.18 12.43
C GLN A 291 -3.91 0.51 12.64
N ILE A 292 -3.56 1.79 12.82
CA ILE A 292 -2.18 2.20 13.17
C ILE A 292 -1.76 1.57 14.50
N LEU A 293 -2.59 1.68 15.54
CA LEU A 293 -2.28 1.11 16.85
C LEU A 293 -2.15 -0.41 16.81
N ALA A 294 -2.99 -1.11 16.05
CA ALA A 294 -2.88 -2.54 15.84
C ALA A 294 -1.57 -2.91 15.12
N ALA A 295 -1.20 -2.21 14.04
CA ALA A 295 0.08 -2.40 13.36
C ALA A 295 1.27 -2.16 14.30
N MET A 296 1.21 -1.11 15.13
CA MET A 296 2.22 -0.80 16.14
C MET A 296 2.33 -1.88 17.22
N THR A 297 1.20 -2.49 17.65
CA THR A 297 1.23 -3.60 18.62
C THR A 297 1.96 -4.83 18.07
N TYR A 298 1.93 -5.02 16.76
CA TYR A 298 2.55 -6.13 16.06
C TYR A 298 4.02 -5.84 15.70
N HIS A 299 4.31 -4.69 15.11
CA HIS A 299 5.64 -4.37 14.58
C HIS A 299 6.59 -3.73 15.60
N GLN A 300 6.04 -2.97 16.56
CA GLN A 300 6.82 -2.18 17.51
C GLN A 300 6.55 -2.61 18.95
N ASN A 301 5.83 -3.71 19.16
CA ASN A 301 5.45 -4.23 20.47
C ASN A 301 4.79 -3.18 21.39
N LEU A 302 4.03 -2.25 20.79
CA LEU A 302 3.29 -1.22 21.54
C LEU A 302 2.31 -1.89 22.50
N ARG A 303 2.43 -1.57 23.80
CA ARG A 303 1.52 -2.02 24.87
C ARG A 303 1.26 -0.86 25.85
N PRO A 304 0.34 0.06 25.53
CA PRO A 304 0.05 1.20 26.37
C PRO A 304 -0.46 0.74 27.74
N THR A 305 0.14 1.25 28.82
CA THR A 305 -0.31 0.98 30.20
C THR A 305 -1.47 1.87 30.61
N VAL A 306 -1.78 2.88 29.79
CA VAL A 306 -2.87 3.84 30.02
C VAL A 306 -4.21 3.28 29.54
N THR A 307 -5.28 3.68 30.22
CA THR A 307 -6.65 3.31 29.86
C THR A 307 -7.23 4.34 28.90
N ILE A 308 -7.53 3.94 27.66
CA ILE A 308 -8.12 4.83 26.64
C ILE A 308 -9.58 5.18 26.97
N SER A 309 -10.37 4.20 27.42
CA SER A 309 -11.76 4.41 27.87
C SER A 309 -12.03 3.60 29.14
N ASN A 310 -12.74 4.22 30.08
CA ASN A 310 -13.21 3.53 31.30
C ASN A 310 -14.38 2.58 31.02
N ASN A 311 -15.03 2.71 29.85
CA ASN A 311 -16.20 1.92 29.48
C ASN A 311 -15.84 0.71 28.61
N TYR A 312 -14.71 0.79 27.88
CA TYR A 312 -14.26 -0.24 26.94
C TYR A 312 -12.80 -0.56 27.19
N ALA A 313 -12.55 -1.72 27.81
CA ALA A 313 -11.20 -2.21 28.03
C ALA A 313 -10.56 -2.67 26.71
N VAL A 314 -9.33 -2.23 26.47
CA VAL A 314 -8.55 -2.65 25.30
C VAL A 314 -7.67 -3.83 25.66
N ASP A 315 -7.87 -4.95 24.98
CA ASP A 315 -7.07 -6.17 25.12
C ASP A 315 -5.94 -6.18 24.08
N TRP A 316 -4.82 -5.53 24.41
CA TRP A 316 -3.69 -5.36 23.51
C TRP A 316 -3.02 -6.67 23.11
N GLU A 317 -3.00 -7.68 24.00
CA GLU A 317 -2.43 -8.99 23.64
C GLU A 317 -3.31 -9.69 22.64
N ALA A 318 -4.63 -9.65 22.80
CA ALA A 318 -5.51 -10.23 21.81
C ALA A 318 -5.47 -9.49 20.46
N ILE A 319 -5.31 -8.17 20.46
CA ILE A 319 -5.12 -7.42 19.21
C ILE A 319 -3.84 -7.88 18.53
N ALA A 320 -2.74 -8.01 19.27
CA ALA A 320 -1.49 -8.51 18.72
C ALA A 320 -1.62 -9.95 18.19
N ASP A 321 -2.25 -10.85 18.94
CA ASP A 321 -2.52 -12.23 18.52
C ASP A 321 -3.29 -12.27 17.18
N GLU A 322 -4.28 -11.39 17.00
CA GLU A 322 -5.00 -11.27 15.72
C GLU A 322 -4.10 -10.81 14.57
N MET A 323 -3.19 -9.87 14.84
CA MET A 323 -2.22 -9.43 13.83
C MET A 323 -1.22 -10.54 13.49
N TYR A 324 -0.77 -11.31 14.48
CA TYR A 324 0.09 -12.49 14.28
C TYR A 324 -0.64 -13.62 13.52
N ALA A 325 -1.93 -13.79 13.75
CA ALA A 325 -2.76 -14.76 13.04
C ALA A 325 -2.97 -14.40 11.56
N GLY A 326 -2.67 -13.15 11.16
CA GLY A 326 -2.84 -12.66 9.80
C GLY A 326 -4.30 -12.32 9.46
N THR A 327 -5.14 -12.06 10.46
CA THR A 327 -6.53 -11.64 10.23
C THR A 327 -6.54 -10.23 9.63
N VAL A 328 -6.85 -10.14 8.34
CA VAL A 328 -6.92 -8.83 7.65
C VAL A 328 -8.28 -8.15 7.83
N ARG A 329 -9.39 -8.90 7.86
CA ARG A 329 -10.77 -8.37 7.97
C ARG A 329 -11.70 -9.36 8.66
N TYR A 330 -12.86 -8.89 9.14
CA TYR A 330 -13.91 -9.74 9.71
C TYR A 330 -15.18 -9.72 8.88
N GLN A 331 -15.69 -10.90 8.51
CA GLN A 331 -16.94 -11.05 7.75
C GLN A 331 -18.20 -11.10 8.63
N SER A 332 -18.04 -11.23 9.94
CA SER A 332 -19.15 -11.30 10.90
C SER A 332 -18.69 -10.95 12.31
N THR A 333 -19.65 -10.69 13.19
CA THR A 333 -19.39 -10.46 14.62
C THR A 333 -18.88 -11.74 15.28
N THR A 334 -17.58 -11.76 15.61
CA THR A 334 -16.90 -12.83 16.37
C THR A 334 -16.33 -12.27 17.67
N THR A 335 -15.89 -13.13 18.59
CA THR A 335 -15.23 -12.69 19.83
C THR A 335 -14.01 -11.79 19.55
N ASN A 336 -13.22 -12.08 18.52
CA ASN A 336 -12.04 -11.28 18.20
C ASN A 336 -12.41 -9.98 17.48
N ALA A 337 -13.43 -10.01 16.62
CA ALA A 337 -14.00 -8.80 16.05
C ALA A 337 -14.51 -7.83 17.14
N LEU A 338 -15.11 -8.35 18.21
CA LEU A 338 -15.56 -7.54 19.35
C LEU A 338 -14.41 -6.90 20.14
N LYS A 339 -13.23 -7.50 20.16
CA LYS A 339 -12.04 -6.88 20.79
C LYS A 339 -11.54 -5.69 19.96
N VAL A 340 -11.53 -5.85 18.63
CA VAL A 340 -11.23 -4.75 17.70
C VAL A 340 -12.29 -3.65 17.79
N ALA A 341 -13.57 -3.99 17.82
CA ALA A 341 -14.65 -3.02 18.00
C ALA A 341 -14.55 -2.29 19.35
N SER A 342 -14.08 -2.96 20.41
CA SER A 342 -13.82 -2.32 21.71
C SER A 342 -12.69 -1.28 21.62
N LEU A 343 -11.59 -1.58 20.93
CA LEU A 343 -10.52 -0.60 20.66
C LEU A 343 -11.06 0.61 19.91
N ILE A 344 -11.75 0.38 18.80
CA ILE A 344 -12.29 1.44 17.94
C ILE A 344 -13.25 2.34 18.74
N ARG A 345 -14.11 1.74 19.56
CA ARG A 345 -15.02 2.50 20.42
C ARG A 345 -14.30 3.24 21.53
N ALA A 346 -13.27 2.64 22.15
CA ALA A 346 -12.46 3.31 23.17
C ALA A 346 -11.78 4.55 22.60
N ILE A 347 -11.21 4.45 21.39
CA ILE A 347 -10.65 5.59 20.65
C ILE A 347 -11.74 6.65 20.43
N GLY A 348 -12.90 6.25 19.92
CA GLY A 348 -14.04 7.15 19.71
C GLY A 348 -14.49 7.90 20.97
N ASP A 349 -14.54 7.22 22.12
CA ASP A 349 -14.80 7.85 23.42
C ASP A 349 -13.72 8.87 23.80
N TYR A 350 -12.43 8.53 23.60
CA TYR A 350 -11.31 9.40 23.95
C TYR A 350 -11.31 10.68 23.11
N VAL A 351 -11.54 10.55 21.81
CA VAL A 351 -11.48 11.69 20.88
C VAL A 351 -12.77 12.51 20.82
N ASP A 352 -13.73 12.21 21.69
CA ASP A 352 -15.06 12.84 21.75
C ASP A 352 -15.79 12.78 20.40
N ALA A 353 -15.85 11.58 19.81
CA ALA A 353 -16.47 11.37 18.51
C ALA A 353 -18.00 11.62 18.56
N ASP A 354 -18.49 12.46 17.65
CA ASP A 354 -19.91 12.74 17.47
C ASP A 354 -20.51 11.79 16.43
N TYR A 355 -21.37 10.88 16.90
CA TYR A 355 -21.96 9.82 16.10
C TYR A 355 -23.34 10.19 15.60
N SER A 356 -23.54 10.12 14.28
CA SER A 356 -24.83 10.40 13.63
C SER A 356 -25.18 9.34 12.58
N SER A 357 -26.39 9.44 12.03
CA SER A 357 -26.86 8.52 10.98
C SER A 357 -26.14 8.67 9.64
N SER A 358 -25.49 9.81 9.40
CA SER A 358 -24.82 10.12 8.12
C SER A 358 -23.30 10.08 8.21
N SER A 359 -22.71 10.30 9.39
CA SER A 359 -21.26 10.32 9.59
C SER A 359 -20.90 10.23 11.07
N THR A 360 -19.64 9.93 11.35
CA THR A 360 -19.05 10.14 12.68
C THR A 360 -17.95 11.19 12.56
N SER A 361 -18.10 12.29 13.28
CA SER A 361 -17.20 13.45 13.22
C SER A 361 -16.29 13.47 14.44
N VAL A 362 -15.04 13.91 14.25
CA VAL A 362 -14.03 14.03 15.30
C VAL A 362 -13.29 15.35 15.11
N TYR A 363 -13.03 16.06 16.21
CA TYR A 363 -12.12 17.20 16.20
C TYR A 363 -10.67 16.69 16.13
N VAL A 364 -10.01 16.86 14.99
CA VAL A 364 -8.71 16.23 14.67
C VAL A 364 -7.63 16.42 15.76
N PRO A 365 -7.48 17.58 16.43
CA PRO A 365 -6.50 17.73 17.51
C PRO A 365 -6.71 16.80 18.73
N ASN A 366 -7.92 16.25 18.92
CA ASN A 366 -8.12 15.22 19.94
C ASN A 366 -7.40 13.92 19.57
N LEU A 367 -7.18 13.66 18.28
CA LEU A 367 -6.43 12.50 17.80
C LEU A 367 -4.92 12.66 18.00
N GLU A 368 -4.38 13.86 17.76
CA GLU A 368 -3.02 14.23 18.15
C GLU A 368 -2.79 14.01 19.65
N SER A 369 -3.75 14.48 20.47
CA SER A 369 -3.74 14.28 21.92
C SER A 369 -3.79 12.79 22.32
N LEU A 370 -4.54 11.97 21.58
CA LEU A 370 -4.58 10.52 21.80
C LEU A 370 -3.21 9.89 21.58
N PHE A 371 -2.53 10.18 20.46
CA PHE A 371 -1.19 9.63 20.21
C PHE A 371 -0.21 10.09 21.29
N ALA A 372 -0.21 11.36 21.68
CA ALA A 372 0.62 11.83 22.79
C ALA A 372 0.32 11.09 24.11
N TYR A 373 -0.96 10.88 24.42
CA TYR A 373 -1.40 10.15 25.62
C TYR A 373 -1.00 8.68 25.63
N LEU A 374 -0.91 8.05 24.46
CA LEU A 374 -0.47 6.67 24.29
C LEU A 374 1.06 6.49 24.34
N GLY A 375 1.81 7.57 24.55
CA GLY A 375 3.26 7.54 24.70
C GLY A 375 4.03 7.71 23.39
N PHE A 376 3.39 8.24 22.35
CA PHE A 376 4.08 8.63 21.13
C PHE A 376 4.75 10.00 21.31
N ASP A 377 6.03 10.09 20.98
CA ASP A 377 6.83 11.30 21.14
C ASP A 377 6.60 12.26 19.97
N ASN A 378 6.46 13.55 20.26
CA ASN A 378 6.27 14.61 19.26
C ASN A 378 5.08 14.33 18.31
N ALA A 379 3.98 13.79 18.83
CA ALA A 379 2.73 13.71 18.07
C ALA A 379 2.30 15.11 17.64
N THR A 380 2.24 15.37 16.33
CA THR A 380 2.01 16.71 15.77
C THR A 380 1.04 16.63 14.60
N LEU A 381 0.02 17.50 14.61
CA LEU A 381 -0.91 17.70 13.50
C LEU A 381 -0.40 18.81 12.58
N ASP A 382 -0.14 18.48 11.31
CA ASP A 382 0.37 19.41 10.30
C ASP A 382 -0.30 19.21 8.94
N TRP A 383 -0.06 20.14 8.03
CA TRP A 383 -0.37 19.93 6.61
C TRP A 383 0.48 18.81 6.04
N PHE A 384 -0.05 18.10 5.04
CA PHE A 384 0.64 16.98 4.44
C PHE A 384 1.98 17.39 3.80
N ASP A 385 3.06 16.69 4.15
CA ASP A 385 4.37 16.85 3.54
C ASP A 385 4.93 15.48 3.14
N LYS A 386 5.38 15.36 1.88
CA LYS A 386 5.87 14.09 1.33
C LYS A 386 7.15 13.59 2.01
N ASN A 387 7.99 14.48 2.51
CA ASN A 387 9.25 14.11 3.17
C ASN A 387 8.96 13.58 4.56
N ASP A 388 7.98 14.14 5.27
CA ASP A 388 7.51 13.59 6.54
C ASP A 388 6.91 12.19 6.35
N ALA A 389 6.11 12.00 5.29
CA ALA A 389 5.59 10.68 4.93
C ALA A 389 6.72 9.68 4.61
N PHE A 390 7.73 10.10 3.85
CA PHE A 390 8.92 9.29 3.59
C PHE A 390 9.65 8.95 4.89
N ASP A 391 9.86 9.92 5.78
CA ASP A 391 10.58 9.72 7.03
C ASP A 391 9.86 8.75 7.96
N MET A 392 8.55 8.91 8.14
CA MET A 392 7.75 7.99 8.96
C MET A 392 7.78 6.57 8.41
N ILE A 393 7.42 6.39 7.14
CA ILE A 393 7.24 5.06 6.56
C ILE A 393 8.60 4.38 6.35
N VAL A 394 9.54 5.07 5.71
CA VAL A 394 10.80 4.47 5.28
C VAL A 394 11.84 4.48 6.38
N ARG A 395 12.07 5.62 7.04
CA ARG A 395 13.17 5.76 8.02
C ARG A 395 12.77 5.24 9.39
N GLN A 396 11.53 5.48 9.82
CA GLN A 396 11.06 5.11 11.15
C GLN A 396 10.27 3.80 11.20
N GLN A 397 9.82 3.28 10.04
CA GLN A 397 8.95 2.09 9.96
C GLN A 397 7.65 2.28 10.77
N LEU A 398 7.05 3.47 10.63
CA LEU A 398 5.80 3.87 11.27
C LEU A 398 4.75 4.22 10.20
N PRO A 399 3.51 3.69 10.30
CA PRO A 399 2.41 4.16 9.46
C PRO A 399 2.07 5.62 9.74
N LEU A 400 1.74 6.39 8.70
CA LEU A 400 1.32 7.78 8.80
C LEU A 400 -0.21 7.89 8.74
N PHE A 401 -0.79 8.59 9.71
CA PHE A 401 -2.19 9.00 9.65
C PHE A 401 -2.34 10.18 8.68
N VAL A 402 -3.28 10.09 7.74
CA VAL A 402 -3.60 11.16 6.78
C VAL A 402 -5.09 11.44 6.76
N GLY A 403 -5.46 12.72 6.66
CA GLY A 403 -6.83 13.14 6.43
C GLY A 403 -6.95 14.07 5.24
N ALA A 404 -8.08 13.97 4.54
CA ALA A 404 -8.46 14.83 3.43
C ALA A 404 -9.78 15.53 3.77
N GLN A 405 -9.88 16.83 3.51
CA GLN A 405 -11.06 17.64 3.84
C GLN A 405 -11.40 18.61 2.71
N GLU A 406 -12.62 18.51 2.19
CA GLU A 406 -13.15 19.42 1.17
C GLU A 406 -13.52 20.77 1.81
N ARG A 407 -12.97 21.87 1.28
CA ARG A 407 -13.16 23.22 1.85
C ARG A 407 -14.60 23.72 1.77
N SER A 408 -15.33 23.34 0.73
CA SER A 408 -16.68 23.84 0.46
C SER A 408 -17.74 23.21 1.36
N THR A 409 -17.64 21.90 1.60
CA THR A 409 -18.63 21.10 2.34
C THR A 409 -18.15 20.75 3.74
N ASN A 410 -16.87 20.96 4.04
CA ASN A 410 -16.22 20.44 5.23
C ASN A 410 -16.31 18.90 5.34
N ALA A 411 -16.53 18.21 4.22
CA ALA A 411 -16.59 16.77 4.18
C ALA A 411 -15.18 16.19 4.28
N GLY A 412 -14.99 15.21 5.17
CA GLY A 412 -13.68 14.66 5.48
C GLY A 412 -13.59 13.15 5.31
N HIS A 413 -12.39 12.66 5.03
CA HIS A 413 -12.05 11.24 5.11
C HIS A 413 -10.64 11.08 5.68
N ALA A 414 -10.42 10.02 6.46
CA ALA A 414 -9.12 9.67 7.01
C ALA A 414 -8.69 8.29 6.54
N PHE A 415 -7.42 8.18 6.20
CA PHE A 415 -6.77 7.00 5.64
C PHE A 415 -5.32 6.93 6.15
N ILE A 416 -4.59 5.89 5.76
CA ILE A 416 -3.23 5.65 6.26
C ILE A 416 -2.29 5.53 5.06
N LEU A 417 -1.09 6.11 5.19
CA LEU A 417 0.04 5.79 4.33
C LEU A 417 1.00 4.88 5.08
N ASP A 418 1.31 3.71 4.52
CA ASP A 418 1.99 2.66 5.28
C ASP A 418 2.98 1.83 4.47
N GLY A 419 3.23 2.17 3.21
CA GLY A 419 4.21 1.47 2.37
C GLY A 419 4.83 2.41 1.34
N TRP A 420 6.02 2.05 0.87
CA TRP A 420 6.77 2.86 -0.09
C TRP A 420 7.51 1.99 -1.09
N LEU A 421 7.47 2.37 -2.37
CA LEU A 421 8.26 1.76 -3.40
C LEU A 421 8.93 2.85 -4.24
N ARG A 422 10.27 2.84 -4.28
CA ARG A 422 11.06 3.68 -5.18
C ARG A 422 11.66 2.81 -6.27
N LEU A 423 11.45 3.23 -7.50
CA LEU A 423 11.91 2.54 -8.68
C LEU A 423 12.73 3.51 -9.53
N GLU A 424 13.84 3.05 -10.08
CA GLU A 424 14.66 3.80 -11.05
C GLU A 424 14.34 3.30 -12.46
N TYR A 425 14.17 4.22 -13.42
CA TYR A 425 14.19 3.94 -14.84
C TYR A 425 15.43 4.53 -15.48
N THR A 426 15.98 3.79 -16.44
CA THR A 426 16.95 4.34 -17.38
C THR A 426 16.31 4.50 -18.75
N PHE A 427 16.51 5.65 -19.38
CA PHE A 427 16.06 5.91 -20.75
C PHE A 427 17.10 6.73 -21.52
N ASP A 428 17.07 6.61 -22.85
CA ASP A 428 17.99 7.33 -23.72
C ASP A 428 17.28 8.57 -24.30
N ARG A 429 17.69 9.76 -23.87
CA ARG A 429 17.23 11.04 -24.45
C ARG A 429 17.93 11.27 -25.78
N MET A 430 17.17 11.70 -26.79
CA MET A 430 17.70 12.03 -28.12
C MET A 430 17.41 13.51 -28.44
N PRO A 431 18.28 14.46 -28.05
CA PRO A 431 18.10 15.86 -28.40
C PRO A 431 18.10 16.06 -29.92
N ILE A 432 17.30 17.01 -30.42
CA ILE A 432 17.28 17.34 -31.85
C ILE A 432 18.69 17.83 -32.27
N GLY A 433 19.35 17.07 -33.16
CA GLY A 433 20.71 17.38 -33.62
C GLY A 433 21.83 17.01 -32.64
N GLY A 434 21.52 16.32 -31.55
CA GLY A 434 22.47 15.88 -30.52
C GLY A 434 22.75 14.37 -30.52
N ALA A 435 23.74 13.96 -29.71
CA ALA A 435 23.99 12.55 -29.42
C ALA A 435 23.01 12.02 -28.38
N SER A 436 22.77 10.70 -28.41
CA SER A 436 21.99 10.01 -27.37
C SER A 436 22.62 10.20 -25.99
N GLU A 437 21.84 10.60 -25.00
CA GLU A 437 22.23 10.68 -23.60
C GLU A 437 21.43 9.70 -22.76
N ARG A 438 22.13 8.84 -22.02
CA ARG A 438 21.50 7.91 -21.08
C ARG A 438 21.17 8.65 -19.78
N THR A 439 19.89 8.75 -19.46
CA THR A 439 19.36 9.40 -18.25
C THR A 439 18.78 8.36 -17.30
N ARG A 440 18.90 8.63 -16.00
CA ARG A 440 18.23 7.86 -14.94
C ARG A 440 17.30 8.77 -14.16
N GLU A 441 16.10 8.27 -13.90
CA GLU A 441 15.12 8.96 -13.06
C GLU A 441 14.47 7.98 -12.11
N SER A 442 14.17 8.45 -10.90
CA SER A 442 13.42 7.68 -9.91
C SER A 442 12.00 8.22 -9.77
N PHE A 443 11.06 7.32 -9.53
CA PHE A 443 9.71 7.68 -9.15
C PHE A 443 9.27 6.82 -7.96
N ASP A 444 8.38 7.42 -7.19
CA ASP A 444 7.86 6.83 -5.96
C ASP A 444 6.41 6.38 -6.14
N LEU A 445 6.06 5.36 -5.39
CA LEU A 445 4.71 4.89 -5.16
C LEU A 445 4.51 4.75 -3.65
N VAL A 446 3.42 5.30 -3.14
CA VAL A 446 3.07 5.27 -1.72
C VAL A 446 1.81 4.42 -1.56
N HIS A 447 1.84 3.46 -0.64
CA HIS A 447 0.70 2.60 -0.36
C HIS A 447 -0.30 3.33 0.56
N CYS A 448 -1.58 3.24 0.20
CA CYS A 448 -2.71 3.82 0.91
C CYS A 448 -3.64 2.73 1.44
N ASN A 449 -4.10 2.88 2.68
CA ASN A 449 -5.19 2.11 3.28
C ASN A 449 -6.35 3.05 3.62
N PHE A 450 -7.46 2.94 2.89
CA PHE A 450 -8.63 3.83 3.01
C PHE A 450 -9.59 3.45 4.14
N GLY A 451 -9.35 2.35 4.85
CA GLY A 451 -10.22 1.91 5.96
C GLY A 451 -11.65 1.63 5.50
N PHE A 452 -11.79 1.01 4.30
CA PHE A 452 -13.07 0.70 3.67
C PHE A 452 -13.10 -0.73 3.11
N ASP A 453 -12.78 -1.71 3.96
CA ASP A 453 -12.69 -3.13 3.61
C ASP A 453 -11.74 -3.45 2.42
N GLY A 454 -10.67 -2.66 2.29
CA GLY A 454 -9.69 -2.77 1.21
C GLY A 454 -10.06 -2.06 -0.08
N MET A 455 -11.29 -1.54 -0.20
CA MET A 455 -11.74 -0.83 -1.40
C MET A 455 -10.82 0.35 -1.69
N GLY A 456 -10.10 0.25 -2.80
CA GLY A 456 -9.20 1.28 -3.29
C GLY A 456 -7.84 1.34 -2.61
N ASP A 457 -7.57 0.45 -1.66
CA ASP A 457 -6.22 0.31 -1.12
C ASP A 457 -5.22 -0.04 -2.23
N GLY A 458 -3.99 0.41 -2.06
CA GLY A 458 -2.91 0.12 -3.00
C GLY A 458 -1.93 1.26 -3.14
N TYR A 459 -1.07 1.16 -4.14
CA TYR A 459 0.03 2.08 -4.40
C TYR A 459 -0.38 3.21 -5.36
N TYR A 460 -0.13 4.45 -4.95
CA TYR A 460 -0.42 5.67 -5.71
C TYR A 460 0.86 6.50 -5.91
N THR A 461 0.99 7.18 -7.05
CA THR A 461 2.09 8.15 -7.22
C THR A 461 1.91 9.35 -6.29
N PRO A 462 2.98 10.01 -5.81
CA PRO A 462 2.88 11.20 -4.96
C PRO A 462 2.03 12.33 -5.56
N GLY A 463 1.95 12.44 -6.88
CA GLY A 463 1.08 13.41 -7.56
C GLY A 463 -0.41 13.21 -7.29
N ALA A 464 -0.82 12.05 -6.79
CA ALA A 464 -2.19 11.78 -6.36
C ALA A 464 -2.65 12.65 -5.18
N PHE A 465 -1.71 13.13 -4.35
CA PHE A 465 -1.99 13.96 -3.16
C PHE A 465 -2.07 15.46 -3.48
N ASN A 466 -1.88 15.84 -4.74
CA ASN A 466 -2.06 17.22 -5.20
C ASN A 466 -3.56 17.53 -5.39
N LEU A 467 -4.28 17.69 -4.27
CA LEU A 467 -5.72 17.96 -4.25
C LEU A 467 -6.06 19.35 -3.72
N SER A 468 -5.09 20.01 -3.08
CA SER A 468 -5.24 21.33 -2.50
C SER A 468 -4.90 22.41 -3.52
N ARG A 469 -5.54 23.57 -3.37
CA ARG A 469 -5.09 24.80 -4.05
C ARG A 469 -3.81 25.26 -3.37
N ASP A 470 -2.70 25.29 -4.09
CA ASP A 470 -1.51 25.97 -3.59
C ASP A 470 -1.78 27.48 -3.58
N ASN A 471 -1.60 28.11 -2.43
CA ASN A 471 -1.55 29.57 -2.33
C ASN A 471 -0.12 30.08 -2.20
N ASN A 472 0.90 29.23 -2.31
CA ASN A 472 2.29 29.66 -2.18
C ASN A 472 3.11 29.24 -3.39
N ASN A 473 3.16 30.16 -4.36
CA ASN A 473 4.27 30.36 -5.29
C ASN A 473 5.59 30.69 -4.56
N ASP A 474 5.91 30.00 -3.46
CA ASP A 474 7.22 30.13 -2.85
C ASP A 474 8.09 29.01 -3.42
N GLU A 475 8.83 29.39 -4.46
CA GLU A 475 10.04 28.76 -4.96
C GLU A 475 10.85 28.14 -3.80
N LYS A 476 10.59 26.87 -3.45
CA LYS A 476 11.62 26.02 -2.85
C LYS A 476 12.45 25.46 -3.99
N GLU A 477 13.34 26.30 -4.50
CA GLU A 477 14.34 25.98 -5.53
C GLU A 477 15.38 24.92 -5.10
N ASP A 478 15.34 24.42 -3.87
CA ASP A 478 16.22 23.35 -3.41
C ASP A 478 15.42 22.10 -3.09
N ASN A 479 15.17 21.21 -4.07
CA ASN A 479 14.82 19.80 -3.82
C ASN A 479 15.17 18.95 -5.05
N ASP A 480 15.84 17.82 -4.83
CA ASP A 480 16.08 16.73 -5.80
C ASP A 480 14.78 16.06 -6.36
N PHE A 481 13.62 16.72 -6.21
CA PHE A 481 12.29 16.19 -6.49
C PHE A 481 11.36 17.29 -7.02
N PRO A 482 11.43 17.66 -8.32
CA PRO A 482 10.57 18.68 -8.89
C PRO A 482 9.10 18.29 -8.80
N TRP A 483 8.29 19.24 -8.31
CA TRP A 483 6.84 19.25 -8.48
C TRP A 483 6.56 19.49 -9.96
N TYR A 484 5.70 18.67 -10.58
CA TYR A 484 5.25 18.91 -11.94
C TYR A 484 3.71 19.02 -11.93
N GLY A 485 3.23 20.23 -12.21
CA GLY A 485 1.82 20.51 -12.48
C GLY A 485 1.44 21.97 -12.19
N GLU A 486 0.51 22.53 -12.95
CA GLU A 486 -0.46 23.51 -12.45
C GLU A 486 -1.65 22.75 -11.82
N ASP A 487 -2.28 23.42 -10.85
CA ASP A 487 -3.35 23.00 -9.92
C ASP A 487 -4.40 22.00 -10.46
N THR A 488 -4.37 20.77 -9.95
CA THR A 488 -5.58 19.95 -9.77
C THR A 488 -6.31 20.40 -8.51
N ASP A 489 -6.79 21.64 -8.52
CA ASP A 489 -7.48 22.25 -7.38
C ASP A 489 -8.89 21.68 -7.26
N TYR A 490 -9.02 20.57 -6.55
CA TYR A 490 -10.29 20.08 -6.05
C TYR A 490 -10.74 20.82 -4.78
N SER A 491 -9.94 21.75 -4.26
CA SER A 491 -10.14 22.44 -2.99
C SER A 491 -10.29 21.47 -1.81
N VAL A 492 -9.46 20.43 -1.80
CA VAL A 492 -9.32 19.48 -0.70
C VAL A 492 -7.99 19.70 0.01
N ASP A 493 -8.06 20.04 1.29
CA ASP A 493 -6.87 20.14 2.12
C ASP A 493 -6.48 18.74 2.63
N ILE A 494 -5.19 18.41 2.53
CA ILE A 494 -4.64 17.17 3.09
C ILE A 494 -3.77 17.53 4.29
N TYR A 495 -4.06 16.88 5.42
CA TYR A 495 -3.33 17.01 6.67
C TYR A 495 -2.84 15.64 7.14
N GLN A 496 -1.91 15.63 8.09
CA GLN A 496 -1.28 14.43 8.58
C GLN A 496 -1.03 14.53 10.08
N ILE A 497 -0.88 13.38 10.76
CA ILE A 497 -0.36 13.36 12.13
C ILE A 497 0.94 12.58 12.12
N THR A 498 2.03 13.27 12.42
CA THR A 498 3.35 12.66 12.56
C THR A 498 3.65 12.38 14.02
N PHE A 499 4.51 11.40 14.28
CA PHE A 499 4.96 11.04 15.61
C PHE A 499 6.24 10.20 15.53
N ASN A 500 6.96 10.13 16.64
CA ASN A 500 8.05 9.17 16.85
C ASN A 500 7.62 8.14 17.88
N TYR A 501 8.30 7.00 17.89
CA TYR A 501 8.08 5.96 18.89
C TYR A 501 9.42 5.37 19.35
N SER A 502 9.76 5.59 20.62
CA SER A 502 10.99 5.11 21.25
C SER A 502 10.61 4.02 22.27
N ASN A 503 10.99 2.76 22.01
CA ASN A 503 10.83 1.66 22.98
C ASN A 503 11.90 1.69 24.07
#